data_AF-A0A7V6UMD7-F1
#
_entry.id   AF-A0A7V6UMD7-F1
#
_cell.length_a   1.000
_cell.length_b   1.000
_cell.length_c   1.000
_cell.angle_alpha   90.00
_cell.angle_beta   90.00
_cell.angle_gamma   90.00
#
_symmetry.space_group_name_H-M   'P 1'
#
loop_
_entity.id
_entity.type
_entity.pdbx_description
1 polymer ?
#
loop_
_entity_poly.entity_id
_entity_poly.type
_entity_poly.pdbx_seq_one_letter_code
_entity_poly.pdbx_strand_id
1 'polypeptide(L)'
;MNNSQILLRFAGVFGVIGAILGAHMAGAGSYAFRPIHAHILVVGWLSLFAWAVYYKVFQTTQTILTKVHVWSSIIGSVGLTVGMWLYMVKPFNLPEGLTLIFYIGGGGTLLISFIIFFLLTLLYKDEK
;
A
#
# COMPACT_ATOMS: atom_id res chain seq x y z
N MET A 1 1.52 16.60 10.57
CA MET A 1 0.48 15.74 9.96
C MET A 1 0.44 14.45 10.77
N ASN A 2 -0.72 13.96 11.20
CA ASN A 2 -0.78 12.75 12.01
C ASN A 2 -0.58 11.50 11.12
N ASN A 3 0.50 10.74 11.35
CA ASN A 3 0.85 9.52 10.60
C ASN A 3 -0.32 8.53 10.55
N SER A 4 -1.03 8.36 11.66
CA SER A 4 -2.20 7.48 11.73
C SER A 4 -3.32 7.96 10.80
N GLN A 5 -3.62 9.26 10.82
CA GLN A 5 -4.74 9.81 10.07
C GLN A 5 -4.52 9.74 8.54
N ILE A 6 -3.29 10.00 8.07
CA ILE A 6 -3.01 9.88 6.63
C ILE A 6 -3.10 8.43 6.16
N LEU A 7 -2.51 7.49 6.89
CA LEU A 7 -2.58 6.06 6.57
C LEU A 7 -4.02 5.56 6.57
N LEU A 8 -4.84 5.97 7.55
CA LEU A 8 -6.25 5.59 7.63
C LEU A 8 -7.05 6.07 6.43
N ARG A 9 -6.79 7.30 5.95
CA ARG A 9 -7.46 7.84 4.76
C ARG A 9 -7.09 7.07 3.50
N PHE A 10 -5.80 6.77 3.30
CA PHE A 10 -5.37 5.95 2.17
C PHE A 10 -5.92 4.52 2.26
N ALA A 11 -5.90 3.90 3.44
CA ALA A 11 -6.51 2.59 3.67
C ALA A 11 -7.99 2.58 3.27
N GLY A 12 -8.76 3.61 3.65
CA GLY A 12 -10.15 3.78 3.24
C GLY A 12 -10.32 3.83 1.72
N VAL A 13 -9.47 4.60 1.02
CA VAL A 13 -9.47 4.68 -0.46
C VAL A 13 -9.20 3.31 -1.08
N PHE A 14 -8.14 2.61 -0.64
CA PHE A 14 -7.83 1.26 -1.12
C PHE A 14 -8.95 0.26 -0.81
N GLY A 15 -9.60 0.37 0.36
CA GLY A 15 -10.73 -0.48 0.74
C GLY A 15 -11.91 -0.34 -0.22
N VAL A 16 -12.28 0.90 -0.56
CA VAL A 16 -13.36 1.17 -1.53
C VAL A 16 -13.00 0.62 -2.91
N ILE A 17 -11.80 0.93 -3.41
CA ILE A 17 -11.36 0.45 -4.73
C ILE A 17 -11.31 -1.08 -4.76
N GLY A 18 -10.78 -1.71 -3.72
CA GLY A 18 -10.67 -3.16 -3.60
C GLY A 18 -12.04 -3.86 -3.60
N ALA A 19 -13.00 -3.32 -2.85
CA ALA A 19 -14.37 -3.83 -2.83
C ALA A 19 -15.04 -3.72 -4.20
N ILE A 20 -14.90 -2.58 -4.88
CA ILE A 20 -15.42 -2.38 -6.24
C ILE A 20 -14.82 -3.40 -7.21
N LEU A 21 -13.49 -3.60 -7.17
CA LEU A 21 -12.83 -4.59 -8.02
C LEU A 21 -13.30 -6.03 -7.73
N GLY A 22 -13.53 -6.36 -6.46
CA GLY A 22 -14.08 -7.66 -6.07
C GLY A 22 -15.47 -7.90 -6.66
N ALA A 23 -16.36 -6.93 -6.52
CA ALA A 23 -17.70 -6.97 -7.11
C ALA A 23 -17.65 -7.05 -8.64
N HIS A 24 -16.77 -6.28 -9.28
CA HIS A 24 -16.59 -6.32 -10.73
C HIS A 24 -16.13 -7.69 -11.22
N MET A 25 -15.12 -8.30 -10.58
CA MET A 25 -14.66 -9.65 -10.95
C MET A 25 -15.75 -10.70 -10.77
N ALA A 26 -16.52 -10.62 -9.68
CA ALA A 26 -17.63 -11.53 -9.43
C ALA A 26 -18.72 -11.40 -10.51
N GLY A 27 -19.09 -10.17 -10.89
CA GLY A 27 -20.09 -9.93 -11.94
C GLY A 27 -19.61 -10.25 -13.35
N ALA A 28 -18.32 -10.05 -13.65
CA ALA A 28 -17.74 -10.30 -14.97
C ALA A 28 -17.33 -11.77 -15.20
N GLY A 29 -17.23 -12.59 -14.14
CA GLY A 29 -16.72 -13.96 -14.23
C GLY A 29 -15.26 -14.06 -14.71
N SER A 30 -14.50 -12.97 -14.64
CA SER A 30 -13.13 -12.85 -15.14
C SER A 30 -12.15 -12.57 -14.01
N TYR A 31 -11.00 -13.25 -14.08
CA TYR A 31 -9.91 -13.11 -13.10
C TYR A 31 -8.78 -12.18 -13.56
N ALA A 32 -8.98 -11.39 -14.62
CA ALA A 32 -7.98 -10.47 -15.13
C ALA A 32 -7.45 -9.49 -14.06
N PHE A 33 -8.32 -9.06 -13.13
CA PHE A 33 -7.96 -8.16 -12.03
C PHE A 33 -7.55 -8.87 -10.74
N ARG A 34 -7.52 -10.20 -10.70
CA ARG A 34 -7.26 -10.98 -9.48
C ARG A 34 -5.98 -10.55 -8.74
N PRO A 35 -4.80 -10.39 -9.40
CA PRO A 35 -3.61 -9.96 -8.68
C PRO A 35 -3.71 -8.53 -8.17
N ILE A 36 -4.37 -7.62 -8.91
CA ILE A 36 -4.57 -6.22 -8.51
C ILE A 36 -5.51 -6.15 -7.30
N HIS A 37 -6.65 -6.85 -7.33
CA HIS A 37 -7.59 -6.91 -6.21
C HIS A 37 -6.95 -7.42 -4.93
N ALA A 38 -6.16 -8.50 -5.02
CA ALA A 38 -5.48 -9.07 -3.87
C ALA A 38 -4.51 -8.06 -3.22
N HIS A 39 -3.68 -7.39 -4.01
CA HIS A 39 -2.71 -6.43 -3.47
C HIS A 39 -3.37 -5.13 -2.98
N ILE A 40 -4.41 -4.65 -3.66
CA ILE A 40 -5.18 -3.49 -3.20
C ILE A 40 -5.79 -3.74 -1.82
N LEU A 41 -6.36 -4.92 -1.56
CA LEU A 41 -6.93 -5.21 -0.25
C LEU A 41 -5.87 -5.57 0.80
N VAL A 42 -4.82 -6.33 0.46
CA VAL A 42 -3.82 -6.74 1.46
C VAL A 42 -2.86 -5.61 1.79
N VAL A 43 -2.08 -5.13 0.83
CA VAL A 43 -1.02 -4.14 1.11
C VAL A 43 -1.52 -2.71 1.04
N GLY A 44 -2.61 -2.46 0.30
CA GLY A 44 -3.28 -1.16 0.26
C GLY A 44 -4.23 -0.92 1.44
N TRP A 45 -5.26 -1.74 1.60
CA TRP A 45 -6.26 -1.55 2.67
C TRP A 45 -5.75 -2.07 4.02
N LEU A 46 -5.47 -3.37 4.14
CA LEU A 46 -5.21 -4.02 5.42
C LEU A 46 -3.90 -3.55 6.06
N SER A 47 -2.78 -3.53 5.31
CA SER A 47 -1.49 -3.08 5.86
C SER A 47 -1.51 -1.60 6.26
N LEU A 48 -2.04 -0.71 5.41
CA LEU A 48 -2.11 0.72 5.76
C LEU A 48 -3.05 0.96 6.96
N PHE A 49 -4.17 0.23 7.06
CA PHE A 49 -5.06 0.29 8.22
C PHE A 49 -4.34 -0.18 9.50
N ALA A 50 -3.67 -1.34 9.44
CA ALA A 50 -2.92 -1.88 10.57
C ALA A 50 -1.81 -0.90 11.03
N TRP A 51 -1.09 -0.28 10.09
CA TRP A 51 -0.10 0.73 10.42
C TRP A 51 -0.72 2.02 10.96
N ALA A 52 -1.91 2.41 10.49
CA ALA A 52 -2.63 3.54 11.07
C ALA A 52 -2.96 3.29 12.54
N VAL A 53 -3.40 2.07 12.89
CA VAL A 53 -3.62 1.63 14.28
C VAL A 53 -2.31 1.62 15.05
N TYR A 54 -1.22 1.09 14.46
CA TYR A 54 0.10 1.09 15.08
C TYR A 54 0.57 2.49 15.51
N TYR A 55 0.47 3.48 14.62
CA TYR A 55 0.82 4.88 14.94
C TYR A 55 -0.17 5.56 15.88
N LYS A 56 -1.36 4.98 16.09
CA LYS A 56 -2.34 5.50 17.04
C LYS A 56 -2.12 4.94 18.45
N VAL A 57 -1.73 3.67 18.54
CA VAL A 57 -1.72 2.89 19.79
C VAL A 57 -0.31 2.76 20.37
N PHE A 58 0.69 2.43 19.54
CA PHE A 58 2.03 2.11 20.01
C PHE A 58 3.01 3.27 19.78
N GLN A 59 2.98 3.91 18.60
CA GLN A 59 4.01 4.89 18.23
C GLN A 59 3.42 6.28 17.97
N THR A 60 3.39 7.13 18.99
CA THR A 60 2.87 8.50 18.90
C THR A 60 3.91 9.52 18.46
N THR A 61 5.21 9.21 18.62
CA THR A 61 6.30 10.14 18.33
C THR A 61 6.61 10.18 16.84
N GLN A 62 6.65 11.39 16.28
CA GLN A 62 7.00 11.61 14.88
C GLN A 62 8.51 11.80 14.72
N THR A 63 9.18 10.77 14.17
CA THR A 63 10.59 10.85 13.77
C THR A 63 10.72 10.84 12.25
N ILE A 64 11.92 11.15 11.73
CA ILE A 64 12.22 11.03 10.30
C ILE A 64 11.93 9.60 9.82
N LEU A 65 12.30 8.58 10.60
CA LEU A 65 12.07 7.18 10.26
C LEU A 65 10.57 6.84 10.10
N THR A 66 9.72 7.36 11.00
CA THR A 66 8.26 7.18 10.90
C THR A 66 7.68 7.86 9.65
N LYS A 67 8.20 9.03 9.27
CA LYS A 67 7.77 9.74 8.05
C LYS A 67 8.17 8.96 6.80
N VAL A 68 9.41 8.47 6.75
CA VAL A 68 9.89 7.65 5.63
C VAL A 68 9.03 6.39 5.49
N HIS A 69 8.74 5.70 6.59
CA HIS A 69 7.83 4.54 6.60
C HIS A 69 6.44 4.86 6.02
N VAL A 70 5.81 5.94 6.50
CA VAL A 70 4.46 6.33 6.06
C VAL A 70 4.44 6.67 4.57
N TRP A 71 5.43 7.42 4.09
CA TRP A 71 5.45 7.80 2.69
C TRP A 71 5.87 6.64 1.77
N SER A 72 6.82 5.80 2.18
CA SER A 72 7.19 4.61 1.39
C SER A 72 6.04 3.60 1.34
N SER A 73 5.27 3.43 2.41
CA SER A 73 4.08 2.56 2.39
C SER A 73 2.99 3.08 1.45
N ILE A 74 2.72 4.39 1.44
CA ILE A 74 1.73 5.00 0.53
C ILE A 74 2.21 4.93 -0.93
N ILE A 75 3.41 5.43 -1.22
CA ILE A 75 3.97 5.45 -2.58
C ILE A 75 4.15 4.04 -3.10
N GLY A 76 4.63 3.11 -2.25
CA GLY A 76 4.80 1.71 -2.59
C GLY A 76 3.48 1.02 -2.90
N SER A 77 2.45 1.20 -2.06
CA SER A 77 1.13 0.60 -2.28
C SER A 77 0.46 1.13 -3.55
N VAL A 78 0.51 2.45 -3.79
CA VAL A 78 -0.03 3.07 -5.00
C VAL A 78 0.77 2.62 -6.23
N GLY A 79 2.10 2.73 -6.19
CA GLY A 79 2.98 2.36 -7.29
C GLY A 79 2.85 0.89 -7.67
N LEU A 80 2.83 -0.01 -6.69
CA LEU A 80 2.66 -1.45 -6.92
C LEU A 80 1.31 -1.74 -7.59
N THR A 81 0.21 -1.26 -7.01
CA THR A 81 -1.14 -1.61 -7.50
C THR A 81 -1.47 -0.96 -8.85
N VAL A 82 -1.09 0.30 -9.04
CA VAL A 82 -1.21 0.97 -10.35
C VAL A 82 -0.26 0.34 -11.37
N GLY A 83 0.98 0.04 -10.97
CA GLY A 83 1.96 -0.61 -11.84
C GLY A 83 1.52 -2.00 -12.29
N MET A 84 0.96 -2.82 -11.40
CA MET A 84 0.35 -4.11 -11.76
C MET A 84 -0.79 -3.93 -12.76
N TRP A 85 -1.67 -2.96 -12.54
CA TRP A 85 -2.76 -2.68 -13.48
C TRP A 85 -2.23 -2.27 -14.86
N LEU A 86 -1.29 -1.33 -14.92
CA LEU A 86 -0.67 -0.87 -16.17
C LEU A 86 0.08 -1.98 -16.90
N TYR A 87 0.81 -2.83 -16.17
CA TYR A 87 1.64 -3.89 -16.75
C TYR A 87 0.83 -5.11 -17.19
N MET A 88 -0.15 -5.54 -16.38
CA MET A 88 -0.90 -6.78 -16.61
C MET A 88 -2.15 -6.59 -17.46
N VAL A 89 -2.91 -5.51 -17.21
CA VAL A 89 -4.15 -5.24 -17.93
C VAL A 89 -3.89 -4.42 -19.20
N LYS A 90 -2.74 -3.71 -19.25
CA LYS A 90 -2.32 -2.88 -20.39
C LYS A 90 -3.46 -1.99 -20.93
N PRO A 91 -4.11 -1.19 -20.08
CA PRO A 91 -5.27 -0.36 -20.47
C PRO A 91 -4.90 0.75 -21.47
N PHE A 92 -3.61 1.07 -21.58
CA PHE A 92 -3.06 2.11 -22.44
C PHE A 92 -1.85 1.57 -23.22
N ASN A 93 -1.56 2.16 -24.38
CA ASN A 93 -0.37 1.82 -25.17
C ASN A 93 0.89 2.52 -24.63
N LEU A 94 1.31 2.13 -23.43
CA LEU A 94 2.51 2.66 -22.77
C LEU A 94 3.75 1.80 -23.05
N PRO A 95 4.96 2.39 -23.04
CA PRO A 95 6.20 1.62 -23.13
C PRO A 95 6.31 0.62 -21.98
N GLU A 96 6.67 -0.62 -22.28
CA GLU A 96 6.74 -1.68 -21.27
C GLU A 96 7.70 -1.34 -20.13
N GLY A 97 8.86 -0.77 -20.45
CA GLY A 97 9.84 -0.32 -19.46
C GLY A 97 9.25 0.65 -18.43
N LEU A 98 8.36 1.56 -18.86
CA LEU A 98 7.69 2.50 -17.95
C LEU A 98 6.76 1.76 -16.99
N THR A 99 5.89 0.88 -17.53
CA THR A 99 4.94 0.11 -16.71
C THR A 99 5.65 -0.84 -15.73
N LEU A 100 6.79 -1.41 -16.14
CA LEU A 100 7.62 -2.26 -15.30
C LEU A 100 8.30 -1.47 -14.17
N ILE A 101 8.76 -0.25 -14.44
CA ILE A 101 9.31 0.64 -13.40
C ILE A 101 8.26 0.96 -12.34
N PHE A 102 7.01 1.26 -12.73
CA PHE A 102 5.94 1.46 -11.76
C PHE A 102 5.66 0.19 -10.94
N TYR A 103 5.55 -0.96 -11.60
CA TYR A 103 5.27 -2.22 -10.93
C TYR A 103 6.38 -2.61 -9.95
N ILE A 104 7.62 -2.78 -10.44
CA ILE A 104 8.75 -3.26 -9.64
C ILE A 104 9.25 -2.16 -8.69
N GLY A 105 9.32 -0.90 -9.14
CA GLY A 105 9.72 0.22 -8.30
C GLY A 105 8.72 0.48 -7.17
N GLY A 106 7.42 0.35 -7.46
CA GLY A 106 6.36 0.40 -6.45
C GLY A 106 6.49 -0.74 -5.44
N GLY A 107 6.66 -1.98 -5.91
CA GLY A 107 6.89 -3.14 -5.05
C GLY A 107 8.15 -3.01 -4.18
N GLY A 108 9.25 -2.53 -4.73
CA GLY A 108 10.48 -2.27 -3.99
C GLY A 108 10.32 -1.16 -2.95
N THR A 109 9.61 -0.09 -3.28
CA THR A 109 9.31 0.99 -2.32
C THR A 109 8.44 0.50 -1.17
N LEU A 110 7.47 -0.38 -1.45
CA LEU A 110 6.67 -1.03 -0.42
C LEU A 110 7.50 -1.97 0.46
N LEU A 111 8.43 -2.73 -0.11
CA LEU A 111 9.35 -3.57 0.66
C LEU A 111 10.17 -2.74 1.66
N ILE A 112 10.64 -1.56 1.25
CA ILE A 112 11.32 -0.62 2.15
C ILE A 112 10.42 -0.25 3.34
N SER A 113 9.11 -0.04 3.13
CA SER A 113 8.20 0.25 4.25
C SER A 113 8.11 -0.92 5.22
N PHE A 114 8.03 -2.17 4.75
CA PHE A 114 8.04 -3.35 5.63
C PHE A 114 9.35 -3.47 6.43
N ILE A 115 10.50 -3.21 5.80
CA ILE A 115 11.80 -3.22 6.49
C ILE A 115 11.83 -2.15 7.58
N ILE A 116 11.40 -0.93 7.26
CA ILE A 116 11.37 0.16 8.24
C ILE A 116 10.36 -0.14 9.34
N PHE A 117 9.21 -0.74 9.03
CA PHE A 117 8.23 -1.15 10.01
C PHE A 117 8.84 -2.12 11.01
N PHE A 118 9.52 -3.16 10.50
CA PHE A 118 10.23 -4.12 11.33
C PHE A 118 11.24 -3.43 12.24
N LEU A 119 12.07 -2.52 11.72
CA LEU A 119 13.00 -1.74 12.54
C LEU A 119 12.29 -0.90 13.61
N LEU A 120 11.16 -0.26 13.27
CA LEU A 120 10.35 0.49 14.23
C LEU A 120 9.79 -0.41 15.34
N THR A 121 9.42 -1.66 15.05
CA THR A 121 8.98 -2.61 16.08
C THR A 121 10.10 -3.02 17.04
N LEU A 122 11.35 -3.08 16.57
CA LEU A 122 12.51 -3.38 17.42
C LEU A 122 12.95 -2.18 18.26
N LEU A 123 12.80 -0.97 17.72
CA LEU A 123 13.17 0.27 18.39
C LEU A 123 12.08 0.78 19.35
N TYR A 124 10.87 0.24 19.26
CA TYR A 124 9.78 0.59 20.15
C TYR A 124 10.14 0.19 21.59
N LYS A 125 10.12 1.17 22.48
CA LYS A 125 10.22 0.99 23.92
C LYS A 125 8.91 1.45 24.52
N ASP A 126 8.27 0.56 25.26
CA ASP A 126 7.06 0.86 26.01
C ASP A 126 7.47 1.78 27.18
N GLU A 127 7.22 3.07 27.04
CA GLU A 127 7.34 4.02 28.14
C GLU A 127 6.13 3.82 29.07
N LYS A 128 6.26 2.85 29.98
CA LYS A 128 5.38 2.75 31.15
C LYS A 128 5.63 3.90 32.11
#